data_AF-A0A7W5FWZ2-F1
#
_entry.id   AF-A0A7W5FWZ2-F1
#
_cell.length_a   1.000
_cell.length_b   1.000
_cell.length_c   1.000
_cell.angle_alpha   90.00
_cell.angle_beta   90.00
_cell.angle_gamma   90.00
#
_symmetry.space_group_name_H-M   'P 1'
#
loop_
_entity.id
_entity.type
_entity.pdbx_description
1 polymer ?
#
loop_
_entity_poly.entity_id
_entity_poly.type
_entity_poly.pdbx_seq_one_letter_code
_entity_poly.pdbx_strand_id
1 'polypeptide(L)' 'MISHVEAKYRSAPYRTFVGHSVGGLAVVHTLVHRPQLFNSYISLEGALWWDKRHVVKDAKILSE' A
#
# COMPACT_ATOMS: atom_id res chain seq x y z
N MET A 1 -4.99 9.24 -10.76
CA MET A 1 -3.88 8.60 -11.51
C MET A 1 -4.25 7.24 -12.10
N ILE A 2 -4.78 6.28 -11.32
CA ILE A 2 -5.13 4.93 -11.83
C ILE A 2 -5.99 4.99 -13.10
N SER A 3 -7.16 5.63 -13.04
CA SER A 3 -8.06 5.73 -14.20
C SER A 3 -7.45 6.42 -15.43
N HIS A 4 -6.54 7.37 -15.21
CA HIS A 4 -5.86 8.06 -16.32
C HIS A 4 -4.88 7.13 -17.04
N VAL A 5 -4.12 6.31 -16.28
CA VAL A 5 -3.17 5.35 -16.86
C VAL A 5 -3.93 4.27 -17.64
N GLU A 6 -5.02 3.74 -17.08
CA GLU A 6 -5.83 2.70 -17.73
C GLU A 6 -6.56 3.21 -18.98
N ALA A 7 -6.96 4.47 -19.00
CA ALA A 7 -7.55 5.08 -20.19
C ALA A 7 -6.51 5.30 -21.31
N LYS A 8 -5.24 5.55 -20.95
CA LYS A 8 -4.18 5.91 -21.90
C LYS A 8 -3.40 4.69 -22.43
N TYR A 9 -3.29 3.64 -21.63
CA TYR A 9 -2.48 2.47 -21.94
C TYR A 9 -3.26 1.18 -21.71
N ARG A 10 -2.97 0.15 -22.50
CA ARG A 10 -3.52 -1.19 -22.28
C ARG A 10 -2.85 -1.81 -21.05
N SER A 11 -3.53 -1.75 -19.91
CA SER A 11 -3.08 -2.38 -18.65
C SER A 11 -3.72 -3.76 -18.46
N ALA A 12 -3.07 -4.60 -17.66
CA ALA A 12 -3.71 -5.79 -17.13
C ALA A 12 -4.69 -5.41 -16.00
N PRO A 13 -5.76 -6.18 -15.75
CA PRO A 13 -6.68 -5.97 -14.62
C PRO A 13 -6.07 -6.47 -13.30
N TYR A 14 -4.78 -6.23 -13.10
CA TYR A 14 -4.02 -6.62 -11.92
C TYR A 14 -3.02 -5.53 -11.60
N ARG A 15 -3.16 -4.92 -10.42
CA ARG A 15 -2.36 -3.78 -9.98
C ARG A 15 -1.50 -4.17 -8.78
N THR A 16 -0.21 -3.87 -8.85
CA THR A 16 0.74 -4.06 -7.75
C THR A 16 1.22 -2.71 -7.24
N PHE A 17 1.19 -2.49 -5.93
CA PHE A 17 1.78 -1.31 -5.30
C PHE A 17 3.10 -1.66 -4.63
N VAL A 18 4.19 -1.02 -5.07
CA VAL A 18 5.55 -1.26 -4.59
C VAL A 18 6.16 0.01 -4.04
N GLY A 19 6.85 -0.07 -2.91
CA GLY A 19 7.51 1.07 -2.29
C GLY A 19 8.67 0.67 -1.39
N HIS A 20 9.70 1.52 -1.34
CA HIS A 20 10.87 1.37 -0.46
C HIS A 20 10.91 2.46 0.61
N SER A 21 11.42 2.15 1.81
CA SER A 21 11.56 3.11 2.91
C SER A 21 10.22 3.80 3.26
N VAL A 22 10.11 5.13 3.12
CA VAL A 22 8.84 5.86 3.31
C VAL A 22 7.78 5.44 2.29
N GLY A 23 8.18 5.05 1.09
CA GLY A 23 7.27 4.44 0.11
C GLY A 23 6.72 3.08 0.58
N GLY A 24 7.55 2.27 1.26
CA GLY A 24 7.10 1.02 1.87
C GLY A 24 6.10 1.24 3.00
N LEU A 25 6.28 2.32 3.79
CA LEU A 25 5.28 2.76 4.76
C LEU A 25 3.95 3.11 4.09
N ALA A 26 3.98 3.83 2.96
CA ALA A 26 2.77 4.16 2.20
C ALA A 26 2.07 2.90 1.64
N VAL A 27 2.83 1.89 1.20
CA VAL A 27 2.29 0.59 0.77
C VAL A 27 1.53 -0.08 1.91
N VAL A 28 2.16 -0.23 3.08
CA VAL A 28 1.51 -0.88 4.24
C VAL A 28 0.31 -0.07 4.72
N HIS A 29 0.42 1.26 4.78
CA HIS A 29 -0.71 2.12 5.14
C HIS A 29 -1.89 1.94 4.17
N THR A 30 -1.63 1.82 2.87
CA THR A 30 -2.67 1.61 1.86
C THR A 30 -3.30 0.23 1.99
N LEU A 31 -2.49 -0.81 2.23
CA LEU A 31 -3.00 -2.16 2.47
C LEU A 31 -3.94 -2.20 3.68
N VAL A 32 -3.55 -1.56 4.79
CA VAL A 32 -4.34 -1.56 6.04
C VAL A 32 -5.66 -0.79 5.88
N HIS A 33 -5.65 0.38 5.24
CA HIS A 33 -6.82 1.28 5.23
C HIS A 33 -7.66 1.21 3.95
N ARG A 34 -7.08 0.74 2.85
CA ARG A 34 -7.70 0.72 1.51
C ARG A 34 -7.26 -0.53 0.72
N PRO A 35 -7.42 -1.76 1.26
CA PRO A 35 -6.88 -2.99 0.66
C PRO A 35 -7.38 -3.25 -0.76
N GLN A 36 -8.56 -2.74 -1.12
CA GLN A 36 -9.23 -2.98 -2.41
C GLN A 36 -8.63 -2.20 -3.59
N LEU A 37 -7.71 -1.25 -3.34
CA LEU A 37 -7.16 -0.39 -4.41
C LEU A 37 -6.18 -1.13 -5.32
N PHE A 38 -5.44 -2.09 -4.77
CA PHE A 38 -4.45 -2.90 -5.47
C PHE A 38 -4.64 -4.38 -5.15
N ASN A 39 -4.21 -5.24 -6.08
CA ASN A 39 -4.29 -6.69 -5.93
C ASN A 39 -3.08 -7.26 -5.19
N SER A 40 -1.94 -6.57 -5.23
CA SER A 40 -0.68 -6.98 -4.59
C SER A 40 0.07 -5.78 -4.01
N TYR A 41 0.79 -6.02 -2.92
CA TYR A 41 1.49 -5.01 -2.14
C TYR A 41 2.90 -5.51 -1.81
N ILE A 42 3.92 -4.71 -2.11
CA ILE A 42 5.32 -5.02 -1.82
C ILE A 42 5.95 -3.84 -1.11
N SER A 43 6.26 -4.01 0.18
CA SER A 43 6.98 -3.03 1.00
C SER A 43 8.41 -3.49 1.23
N LEU A 44 9.38 -2.76 0.68
CA LEU A 44 10.80 -3.03 0.82
C LEU A 44 11.37 -2.13 1.92
N GLU A 45 11.81 -2.72 3.03
CA GLU A 45 12.39 -1.98 4.17
C GLU A 45 11.50 -0.79 4.60
N GLY A 46 10.18 -1.01 4.63
CA GLY A 46 9.21 0.03 4.93
C GLY A 46 9.49 0.70 6.28
N ALA A 47 9.35 2.02 6.33
CA ALA A 47 9.60 2.83 7.53
C ALA A 47 8.50 2.65 8.61
N LEU A 48 8.22 1.41 9.02
CA LEU A 48 7.12 1.05 9.94
C LEU A 48 7.34 1.54 11.39
N TRP A 49 8.54 2.03 11.69
CA TRP A 49 8.88 2.67 12.97
C TRP A 49 8.35 4.10 13.08
N TRP A 50 8.02 4.73 11.95
CA TRP A 50 7.56 6.11 11.89
C TRP A 50 6.28 6.31 12.71
N ASP A 51 6.12 7.53 13.25
CA ASP A 51 5.01 7.96 14.10
C ASP A 51 4.64 6.93 15.18
N LYS A 52 5.62 6.57 16.01
CA LYS A 52 5.44 5.62 17.13
C LYS A 52 4.79 4.31 16.69
N ARG A 53 5.09 3.84 15.47
CA ARG A 53 4.56 2.63 14.83
C ARG A 53 3.04 2.65 14.64
N HIS A 54 2.43 3.81 14.37
CA HIS A 54 0.98 3.98 14.22
C HIS A 54 0.36 2.92 13.30
N VAL A 55 0.87 2.79 12.08
CA VAL A 55 0.32 1.85 11.08
C VAL A 55 0.33 0.39 11.54
N VAL A 56 1.30 0.00 12.39
CA VAL A 56 1.38 -1.36 12.93
C VAL A 56 0.31 -1.58 14.01
N LYS A 57 -0.05 -0.54 14.75
CA LYS A 57 -1.13 -0.59 15.74
C LYS A 57 -2.48 -0.68 15.04
N ASP A 58 -2.71 0.12 14.00
CA ASP A 58 -3.93 0.04 13.18
C ASP A 58 -4.15 -1.36 12.62
N ALA A 59 -3.09 -1.95 12.06
CA ALA A 59 -3.13 -3.31 11.53
C ALA A 59 -3.53 -4.37 12.60
N LYS A 60 -3.06 -4.23 13.83
CA LYS A 60 -3.41 -5.15 14.93
C LYS A 60 -4.87 -5.03 15.34
N ILE A 61 -5.38 -3.80 15.45
CA ILE A 61 -6.78 -3.53 15.84
C ILE A 61 -7.75 -4.17 14.84
N LEU A 62 -7.42 -4.17 13.54
CA LEU A 62 -8.25 -4.79 12.50
C LEU A 62 -8.22 -6.33 12.49
N SER A 63 -7.25 -6.93 13.18
CA SER A 63 -7.09 -8.39 13.26
C SER A 63 -7.70 -9.03 14.51
N GLU A 64 -8.22 -8.20 15.42
CA GLU A 64 -8.99 -8.59 16.62
C GLU A 64 -10.49 -8.50 16.32
#